data_AF-A0A9X1RUG0-F1
#
_entry.id   AF-A0A9X1RUG0-F1
#
_cell.length_a   1.000
_cell.length_b   1.000
_cell.length_c   1.000
_cell.angle_alpha   90.00
_cell.angle_beta   90.00
_cell.angle_gamma   90.00
#
_symmetry.space_group_name_H-M   'P 1'
#
loop_
_entity.id
_entity.type
_entity.pdbx_description
1 polymer ?
#
loop_
_entity_poly.entity_id
_entity_poly.type
_entity_poly.pdbx_seq_one_letter_code
_entity_poly.pdbx_strand_id
1 'polypeptide(L)'
;MPNRLASARVANDRENHIGNGSEASKFLLFALLTLKAHLWFYAFMLNTYRGMSPYLEQISVSSPNPMSIAQDKIAFDSARIAFDKANHDLQRLKNDPETSLARLSKAQRDYDLSRVQWLRCQWQLRANAAHALKTPPRTGPIAIVGQNQAVRESLAVLLGVKGYGRPKALGFDCWQRVWLDTSLKLVLLDVPEHSVTTSLWFVDGFEDAVEKPHIIALVKSRHAGSFAGKIDAVVAKPFALDELLQAIDAIDEKTNAGESIAINRAINGAINGAINSAISSAIHGVIHGVIHDVIHGAITRANNGAISGEQVAAFPSIAVHRHRGTRSRPAAG
;
A
#
# COMPACT_ATOMS: atom_id res chain seq x y z
N MET A 1 -100.70 12.46 0.71
CA MET A 1 -101.00 13.65 -0.09
C MET A 1 -100.30 14.86 0.56
N PRO A 2 -99.69 15.75 -0.23
CA PRO A 2 -98.26 16.06 -0.12
C PRO A 2 -97.95 17.56 0.00
N ASN A 3 -96.68 17.90 0.29
CA ASN A 3 -95.85 18.88 -0.45
C ASN A 3 -94.85 19.64 0.44
N ARG A 4 -93.56 19.52 0.08
CA ARG A 4 -92.59 20.59 -0.28
C ARG A 4 -91.18 20.00 -0.13
N LEU A 5 -90.52 19.60 -1.22
CA LEU A 5 -89.64 20.40 -2.08
C LEU A 5 -88.51 21.11 -1.31
N ALA A 6 -87.27 20.61 -1.39
CA ALA A 6 -86.25 21.07 -2.34
C ALA A 6 -84.80 20.75 -1.88
N SER A 7 -83.96 20.38 -2.84
CA SER A 7 -82.50 20.55 -2.89
C SER A 7 -81.59 19.93 -1.82
N ALA A 8 -80.88 18.86 -2.20
CA ALA A 8 -79.43 18.77 -2.00
C ALA A 8 -78.84 17.70 -2.93
N ARG A 9 -78.31 18.17 -4.07
CA ARG A 9 -77.47 17.41 -5.00
C ARG A 9 -76.03 17.87 -4.75
N VAL A 10 -75.11 16.90 -4.68
CA VAL A 10 -73.64 17.07 -4.87
C VAL A 10 -72.88 17.78 -3.75
N ALA A 11 -72.23 16.99 -2.89
CA ALA A 11 -70.99 17.36 -2.21
C ALA A 11 -70.12 16.10 -2.07
N ASN A 12 -69.58 15.66 -3.20
CA ASN A 12 -68.48 14.70 -3.27
C ASN A 12 -67.16 15.45 -3.00
N ASP A 13 -66.27 14.79 -2.26
CA ASP A 13 -64.82 14.83 -2.41
C ASP A 13 -64.13 16.20 -2.39
N ARG A 14 -63.93 16.77 -1.20
CA ARG A 14 -62.92 17.85 -1.04
C ARG A 14 -62.47 18.09 0.40
N GLU A 15 -61.92 17.08 1.09
CA GLU A 15 -61.33 17.35 2.42
C GLU A 15 -60.19 16.41 2.87
N ASN A 16 -59.35 15.90 1.96
CA ASN A 16 -58.18 15.08 2.35
C ASN A 16 -56.86 15.42 1.61
N HIS A 17 -56.57 16.71 1.41
CA HIS A 17 -55.29 17.17 0.87
C HIS A 17 -54.72 18.38 1.62
N ILE A 18 -54.45 18.22 2.92
CA ILE A 18 -53.53 19.10 3.65
C ILE A 18 -52.67 18.19 4.54
N GLY A 19 -51.45 17.84 4.09
CA GLY A 19 -50.60 16.97 4.90
C GLY A 19 -49.23 16.54 4.34
N ASN A 20 -48.78 17.01 3.17
CA ASN A 20 -47.48 16.59 2.61
C ASN A 20 -46.35 17.63 2.75
N GLY A 21 -46.57 18.72 3.49
CA GLY A 21 -45.55 19.77 3.71
C GLY A 21 -44.50 19.46 4.78
N SER A 22 -44.61 18.34 5.52
CA SER A 22 -43.78 18.09 6.71
C SER A 22 -42.50 17.29 6.44
N GLU A 23 -42.43 16.49 5.37
CA GLU A 23 -41.25 15.64 5.14
C GLU A 23 -40.10 16.41 4.47
N ALA A 24 -40.39 17.26 3.48
CA ALA A 24 -39.38 18.10 2.85
C ALA A 24 -38.74 19.09 3.84
N SER A 25 -39.51 19.61 4.79
CA SER A 25 -38.99 20.50 5.85
C SER A 25 -38.13 19.76 6.87
N LYS A 26 -38.44 18.50 7.20
CA LYS A 26 -37.57 17.64 8.04
C LYS A 26 -36.25 17.30 7.35
N PHE A 27 -36.27 16.97 6.05
CA PHE A 27 -35.05 16.73 5.29
C PHE A 27 -34.16 17.98 5.20
N LEU A 28 -34.76 19.15 4.97
CA LEU A 28 -34.03 20.42 4.93
C LEU A 28 -33.40 20.75 6.29
N LEU A 29 -34.12 20.51 7.39
CA LEU A 29 -33.63 20.74 8.74
C LEU A 29 -32.47 19.79 9.09
N PHE A 30 -32.57 18.52 8.70
CA PHE A 30 -31.50 17.53 8.90
C PHE A 30 -30.24 17.88 8.10
N ALA A 31 -30.40 18.30 6.83
CA ALA A 31 -29.29 18.74 6.00
C ALA A 31 -28.60 19.99 6.57
N LEU A 32 -29.36 20.96 7.05
CA LEU A 32 -28.82 22.18 7.69
C LEU A 32 -28.07 21.87 8.99
N LEU A 33 -28.56 20.95 9.81
CA LEU A 33 -27.87 20.51 11.03
C LEU A 33 -26.56 19.78 10.71
N THR A 34 -26.56 18.94 9.67
CA THR A 34 -25.37 18.21 9.22
C THR A 34 -24.31 19.16 8.66
N LEU A 35 -24.73 20.14 7.85
CA LEU A 35 -23.86 21.19 7.33
C LEU A 35 -23.27 22.06 8.45
N LYS A 36 -24.08 22.42 9.45
CA LYS A 36 -23.62 23.19 10.63
C LYS A 36 -22.59 22.41 11.45
N ALA A 37 -22.77 21.10 11.61
CA ALA A 37 -21.80 20.23 12.28
C ALA A 37 -20.48 20.13 11.51
N HIS A 38 -20.54 20.02 10.17
CA HIS A 38 -19.34 20.00 9.32
C HIS A 38 -18.61 21.35 9.33
N LEU A 39 -19.33 22.46 9.24
CA LEU A 39 -18.75 23.80 9.33
C LEU A 39 -18.12 24.07 10.70
N TRP A 40 -18.75 23.60 11.78
CA TRP A 40 -18.18 23.68 13.13
C TRP A 40 -16.91 22.83 13.26
N PHE A 41 -16.91 21.60 12.72
CA PHE A 41 -15.73 20.75 12.69
C PHE A 41 -14.59 21.33 11.84
N TYR A 42 -14.92 21.92 10.68
CA TYR A 42 -13.94 22.57 9.81
C TYR A 42 -13.36 23.85 10.44
N ALA A 43 -14.20 24.65 11.11
CA ALA A 43 -13.75 25.81 11.88
C ALA A 43 -12.90 25.41 13.09
N PHE A 44 -13.24 24.31 13.76
CA PHE A 44 -12.45 23.73 14.84
C PHE A 44 -11.08 23.27 14.32
N MET A 45 -11.04 22.54 13.20
CA MET A 45 -9.79 22.12 12.55
C MET A 45 -8.95 23.32 12.11
N LEU A 46 -9.54 24.34 11.49
CA LEU A 46 -8.84 25.56 11.06
C LEU A 46 -8.30 26.38 12.24
N ASN A 47 -9.04 26.50 13.34
CA ASN A 47 -8.54 27.17 14.55
C ASN A 47 -7.40 26.39 15.22
N THR A 48 -7.50 25.06 15.20
CA THR A 48 -6.42 24.19 15.69
C THR A 48 -5.18 24.33 14.80
N TYR A 49 -5.36 24.42 13.47
CA TYR A 49 -4.27 24.61 12.51
C TYR A 49 -3.63 26.00 12.58
N ARG A 50 -4.43 27.07 12.73
CA ARG A 50 -3.91 28.45 12.91
C ARG A 50 -3.14 28.61 14.22
N GLY A 51 -3.53 27.90 15.27
CA GLY A 51 -2.76 27.84 16.52
C GLY A 51 -1.42 27.09 16.41
N MET A 52 -1.27 26.21 15.40
CA MET A 52 -0.06 25.42 15.15
C MET A 52 0.90 26.06 14.14
N SER A 53 0.45 27.02 13.32
CA SER A 53 1.24 27.66 12.26
C SER A 53 2.56 28.30 12.72
N PRO A 54 2.66 29.02 13.86
CA PRO A 54 3.95 29.59 14.28
C PRO A 54 4.92 28.55 14.89
N TYR A 55 4.47 27.33 15.16
CA TYR A 55 5.33 26.26 15.70
C TYR A 55 5.94 25.36 14.62
N LEU A 56 5.39 25.34 13.40
CA LEU A 56 5.89 24.52 12.30
C LEU A 56 7.09 25.15 11.57
N GLU A 57 7.27 26.48 11.64
CA GLU A 57 8.43 27.17 11.04
C GLU A 57 9.70 27.16 11.92
N GLN A 58 9.62 26.72 13.18
CA GLN A 58 10.78 26.67 14.10
C GLN A 58 11.36 25.27 14.33
N ILE A 59 10.86 24.22 13.67
CA ILE A 59 11.42 22.86 13.78
C ILE A 59 12.67 22.75 12.88
N SER A 60 13.74 23.40 13.32
CA SER A 60 15.11 23.05 12.97
C SER A 60 15.38 21.62 13.45
N VAL A 61 15.85 20.79 12.52
CA VAL A 61 16.18 19.36 12.70
C VAL A 61 17.29 19.20 13.74
N SER A 62 16.91 19.24 15.01
CA SER A 62 17.77 18.85 16.13
C SER A 62 17.26 17.50 16.65
N SER A 63 18.19 16.56 16.83
CA SER A 63 17.92 15.22 17.34
C SER A 63 17.03 15.30 18.59
N PRO A 64 15.98 14.47 18.73
CA PRO A 64 15.10 14.51 19.88
C PRO A 64 15.91 14.34 21.17
N ASN A 65 15.82 15.33 22.06
CA ASN A 65 16.50 15.30 23.34
C ASN A 65 15.87 14.17 24.19
N PRO A 66 16.62 13.16 24.66
CA PRO A 66 16.08 12.04 25.44
C PRO A 66 15.30 12.49 26.69
N MET A 67 15.56 13.71 27.19
CA MET A 67 14.81 14.31 28.29
C MET A 67 13.33 14.62 27.94
N SER A 68 12.98 14.81 26.66
CA SER A 68 11.60 15.07 26.24
C SER A 68 10.72 13.81 26.29
N ILE A 69 11.27 12.65 25.93
CA ILE A 69 10.52 11.38 25.89
C ILE A 69 10.01 10.99 27.29
N ALA A 70 10.84 11.20 28.32
CA ALA A 70 10.45 10.96 29.70
C ALA A 70 9.31 11.89 30.15
N GLN A 71 9.36 13.17 29.76
CA GLN A 71 8.31 14.15 30.07
C GLN A 71 7.01 13.85 29.35
N ASP A 72 7.07 13.45 28.08
CA ASP A 72 5.90 13.05 27.30
C ASP A 72 5.23 11.80 27.88
N LYS A 73 6.03 10.86 28.39
CA LYS A 73 5.52 9.65 29.08
C LYS A 73 4.76 10.02 30.35
N ILE A 74 5.33 10.91 31.18
CA ILE A 74 4.68 11.40 32.40
C ILE A 74 3.38 12.15 32.07
N ALA A 75 3.39 12.98 31.04
CA ALA A 75 2.20 13.71 30.58
C ALA A 75 1.10 12.75 30.09
N PHE A 76 1.46 11.70 29.36
CA PHE A 76 0.53 10.67 28.92
C PHE A 76 -0.08 9.88 30.08
N ASP A 77 0.74 9.44 31.04
CA ASP A 77 0.26 8.71 32.21
C ASP A 77 -0.71 9.57 33.03
N SER A 78 -0.40 10.85 33.19
CA SER A 78 -1.27 11.83 33.86
C SER A 78 -2.60 12.01 33.12
N ALA A 79 -2.56 12.15 31.78
CA ALA A 79 -3.75 12.27 30.96
C ALA A 79 -4.62 11.00 30.97
N ARG A 80 -4.01 9.82 31.00
CA ARG A 80 -4.70 8.53 31.14
C ARG A 80 -5.47 8.44 32.46
N ILE A 81 -4.79 8.74 33.57
CA ILE A 81 -5.42 8.73 34.90
C ILE A 81 -6.60 9.71 34.96
N ALA A 82 -6.45 10.91 34.39
CA ALA A 82 -7.51 11.90 34.32
C ALA A 82 -8.72 11.39 33.50
N PHE A 83 -8.46 10.75 32.37
CA PHE A 83 -9.50 10.14 31.53
C PHE A 83 -10.23 9.00 32.23
N ASP A 84 -9.51 8.07 32.87
CA ASP A 84 -10.09 6.95 33.60
C ASP A 84 -10.99 7.44 34.75
N LYS A 85 -10.54 8.47 35.47
CA LYS A 85 -11.32 9.12 36.52
C LYS A 85 -12.60 9.76 35.96
N ALA A 86 -12.49 10.54 34.88
CA ALA A 86 -13.65 11.20 34.28
C ALA A 86 -14.67 10.18 33.73
N ASN A 87 -14.21 9.06 33.17
CA ASN A 87 -15.07 7.96 32.74
C ASN A 87 -15.76 7.29 33.93
N HIS A 88 -15.04 7.00 35.01
CA HIS A 88 -15.61 6.43 36.23
C HIS A 88 -16.70 7.35 36.83
N ASP A 89 -16.40 8.65 36.93
CA ASP A 89 -17.35 9.66 37.43
C ASP A 89 -18.61 9.73 36.56
N LEU A 90 -18.45 9.71 35.22
CA LEU A 90 -19.58 9.69 34.29
C LEU A 90 -20.44 8.43 34.46
N GLN A 91 -19.84 7.25 34.61
CA GLN A 91 -20.59 6.00 34.82
C GLN A 91 -21.32 5.98 36.16
N ARG A 92 -20.65 6.44 37.23
CA ARG A 92 -21.27 6.54 38.56
C ARG A 92 -22.51 7.45 38.52
N LEU A 93 -22.40 8.61 37.88
CA LEU A 93 -23.50 9.57 37.76
C LEU A 93 -24.64 9.09 36.85
N LYS A 94 -24.36 8.24 35.85
CA LYS A 94 -25.41 7.62 35.02
C LYS A 94 -26.25 6.60 35.78
N ASN A 95 -25.65 5.94 36.77
CA ASN A 95 -26.30 4.87 37.54
C ASN A 95 -26.99 5.40 38.81
N ASP A 96 -26.79 6.67 39.16
CA ASP A 96 -27.42 7.30 40.32
C ASP A 96 -28.70 8.04 39.90
N PRO A 97 -29.89 7.54 40.27
CA PRO A 97 -31.18 8.10 39.85
C PRO A 97 -31.47 9.49 40.41
N GLU A 98 -30.76 9.91 41.47
CA GLU A 98 -30.90 11.26 42.06
C GLU A 98 -29.97 12.29 41.40
N THR A 99 -29.18 11.87 40.41
CA THR A 99 -28.25 12.77 39.73
C THR A 99 -28.98 13.83 38.93
N SER A 100 -28.74 15.10 39.27
CA SER A 100 -29.27 16.20 38.48
C SER A 100 -28.65 16.23 37.07
N LEU A 101 -29.47 16.57 36.07
CA LEU A 101 -29.07 16.64 34.66
C LEU A 101 -27.86 17.57 34.44
N ALA A 102 -27.74 18.63 35.26
CA ALA A 102 -26.60 19.54 35.25
C ALA A 102 -25.27 18.86 35.66
N ARG A 103 -25.30 17.97 36.66
CA ARG A 103 -24.11 17.20 37.09
C ARG A 103 -23.71 16.18 36.02
N LEU A 104 -24.68 15.52 35.40
CA LEU A 104 -24.42 14.59 34.29
C LEU A 104 -23.81 15.30 33.07
N SER A 105 -24.35 16.47 32.70
CA SER A 105 -23.82 17.29 31.59
C SER A 105 -22.40 17.79 31.87
N LYS A 106 -22.09 18.17 33.12
CA LYS A 106 -20.72 18.54 33.51
C LYS A 106 -19.77 17.34 33.40
N ALA A 107 -20.15 16.18 33.95
CA ALA A 107 -19.31 14.98 33.89
C ALA A 107 -19.07 14.50 32.44
N GLN A 108 -20.06 14.64 31.56
CA GLN A 108 -19.91 14.34 30.14
C GLN A 108 -18.88 15.27 29.48
N ARG A 109 -18.91 16.58 29.76
CA ARG A 109 -17.90 17.53 29.26
C ARG A 109 -16.50 17.23 29.80
N ASP A 110 -16.39 16.92 31.09
CA ASP A 110 -15.11 16.58 31.72
C ASP A 110 -14.52 15.30 31.08
N TYR A 111 -15.37 14.29 30.83
CA TYR A 111 -15.00 13.08 30.08
C TYR A 111 -14.50 13.40 28.67
N ASP A 112 -15.24 14.20 27.91
CA ASP A 112 -14.86 14.54 26.53
C ASP A 112 -13.55 15.34 26.48
N LEU A 113 -13.33 16.26 27.43
CA LEU A 113 -12.08 17.03 27.54
C LEU A 113 -10.89 16.14 27.88
N SER A 114 -11.01 15.28 28.91
CA SER A 114 -9.95 14.35 29.29
C SER A 114 -9.65 13.34 28.17
N ARG A 115 -10.67 12.92 27.40
CA ARG A 115 -10.50 12.07 26.22
C ARG A 115 -9.65 12.75 25.15
N VAL A 116 -9.94 14.01 24.83
CA VAL A 116 -9.16 14.78 23.83
C VAL A 116 -7.72 14.98 24.30
N GLN A 117 -7.50 15.32 25.58
CA GLN A 117 -6.15 15.46 26.14
C GLN A 117 -5.37 14.14 26.10
N TRP A 118 -6.00 13.04 26.47
CA TRP A 118 -5.39 11.71 26.37
C TRP A 118 -5.01 11.37 24.94
N LEU A 119 -5.89 11.60 23.97
CA LEU A 119 -5.61 11.41 22.54
C LEU A 119 -4.45 12.29 22.05
N ARG A 120 -4.36 13.54 22.53
CA ARG A 120 -3.26 14.45 22.20
C ARG A 120 -1.92 13.94 22.72
N CYS A 121 -1.84 13.55 24.00
CA CYS A 121 -0.61 13.01 24.58
C CYS A 121 -0.21 11.69 23.91
N GLN A 122 -1.20 10.85 23.57
CA GLN A 122 -0.98 9.63 22.80
C GLN A 122 -0.39 9.93 21.43
N TRP A 123 -0.89 10.95 20.73
CA TRP A 123 -0.36 11.39 19.46
C TRP A 123 1.07 11.94 19.58
N GLN A 124 1.36 12.77 20.59
CA GLN A 124 2.70 13.32 20.82
C GLN A 124 3.75 12.23 21.08
N LEU A 125 3.43 11.25 21.94
CA LEU A 125 4.31 10.10 22.16
C LEU A 125 4.55 9.31 20.87
N ARG A 126 3.51 9.11 20.06
CA ARG A 126 3.60 8.40 18.78
C ARG A 126 4.42 9.17 17.75
N ALA A 127 4.30 10.49 17.69
CA ALA A 127 5.11 11.35 16.83
C ALA A 127 6.59 11.27 17.21
N ASN A 128 6.89 11.39 18.51
CA ASN A 128 8.27 11.34 18.99
C ASN A 128 8.90 9.95 18.79
N ALA A 129 8.12 8.87 18.95
CA ALA A 129 8.54 7.52 18.62
C ALA A 129 8.63 7.24 17.09
N ALA A 130 7.95 8.03 16.25
CA ALA A 130 8.06 7.93 14.80
C ALA A 130 9.34 8.59 14.28
N HIS A 131 9.76 9.71 14.87
CA HIS A 131 11.02 10.37 14.55
C HIS A 131 12.26 9.52 14.88
N ALA A 132 12.14 8.51 15.73
CA ALA A 132 13.24 7.61 16.08
C ALA A 132 13.47 6.46 15.07
N LEU A 133 12.57 6.25 14.10
CA LEU A 133 12.70 5.13 13.15
C LEU A 133 13.55 5.50 11.94
N LYS A 134 14.54 4.65 11.66
CA LYS A 134 15.40 4.71 10.47
C LYS A 134 14.60 4.20 9.26
N THR A 135 14.42 5.11 8.31
CA THR A 135 13.82 4.95 6.97
C THR A 135 12.33 4.59 6.94
N PRO A 136 11.50 5.35 6.19
CA PRO A 136 10.13 4.95 5.94
C PRO A 136 10.15 3.61 5.16
N PRO A 137 9.33 2.64 5.59
CA PRO A 137 9.26 1.32 4.95
C PRO A 137 8.77 1.44 3.51
N ARG A 138 9.23 0.50 2.67
CA ARG A 138 9.00 0.54 1.21
C ARG A 138 7.63 0.00 0.82
N THR A 139 6.90 -0.57 1.77
CA THR A 139 5.48 -0.90 1.64
C THR A 139 4.76 0.27 0.97
N GLY A 140 4.20 0.00 -0.21
CA GLY A 140 3.45 0.97 -0.99
C GLY A 140 2.19 1.48 -0.25
N PRO A 141 1.25 2.11 -0.96
CA PRO A 141 0.06 2.66 -0.36
C PRO A 141 -0.70 1.64 0.51
N ILE A 142 -0.99 2.01 1.76
CA ILE A 142 -1.77 1.19 2.70
C ILE A 142 -3.26 1.57 2.62
N ALA A 143 -4.13 0.58 2.52
CA ALA A 143 -5.57 0.77 2.74
C ALA A 143 -5.99 0.22 4.11
N ILE A 144 -6.83 0.96 4.82
CA ILE A 144 -7.41 0.55 6.11
C ILE A 144 -8.90 0.37 5.91
N VAL A 145 -9.37 -0.87 5.94
CA VAL A 145 -10.76 -1.25 5.69
C VAL A 145 -11.38 -1.68 7.01
N GLY A 146 -12.54 -1.13 7.36
CA GLY A 146 -13.16 -1.40 8.65
C GLY A 146 -14.54 -0.80 8.77
N GLN A 147 -15.30 -1.18 9.80
CA GLN A 147 -16.61 -0.56 10.08
C GLN A 147 -16.47 0.65 10.99
N ASN A 148 -15.56 0.60 11.96
CA ASN A 148 -15.38 1.67 12.93
C ASN A 148 -14.53 2.82 12.37
N GLN A 149 -15.19 3.93 12.03
CA GLN A 149 -14.53 5.11 11.46
C GLN A 149 -13.41 5.66 12.36
N ALA A 150 -13.64 5.73 13.67
CA ALA A 150 -12.66 6.25 14.61
C ALA A 150 -11.38 5.40 14.63
N VAL A 151 -11.51 4.07 14.56
CA VAL A 151 -10.34 3.16 14.48
C VAL A 151 -9.59 3.38 13.17
N ARG A 152 -10.30 3.45 12.03
CA ARG A 152 -9.67 3.66 10.71
C ARG A 152 -8.92 4.97 10.63
N GLU A 153 -9.53 6.08 11.04
CA GLU A 153 -8.90 7.40 11.00
C GLU A 153 -7.71 7.48 11.96
N SER A 154 -7.84 6.89 13.16
CA SER A 154 -6.73 6.83 14.12
C SER A 154 -5.54 6.05 13.58
N LEU A 155 -5.78 4.91 12.93
CA LEU A 155 -4.74 4.13 12.27
C LEU A 155 -4.14 4.86 11.07
N ALA A 156 -4.95 5.57 10.29
CA ALA A 156 -4.47 6.33 9.14
C ALA A 156 -3.51 7.44 9.56
N VAL A 157 -3.88 8.21 10.58
CA VAL A 157 -3.02 9.25 11.15
C VAL A 157 -1.74 8.62 11.71
N LEU A 158 -1.87 7.52 12.44
CA LEU A 158 -0.73 6.85 13.06
C LEU A 158 0.29 6.35 12.04
N LEU A 159 -0.17 5.67 11.00
CA LEU A 159 0.69 5.13 9.95
C LEU A 159 1.27 6.26 9.09
N GLY A 160 0.51 7.33 8.87
CA GLY A 160 1.03 8.53 8.20
C GLY A 160 2.15 9.20 8.99
N VAL A 161 2.01 9.30 10.31
CA VAL A 161 3.05 9.81 11.21
C VAL A 161 4.29 8.91 11.18
N LYS A 162 4.11 7.59 11.05
CA LYS A 162 5.20 6.61 10.91
C LYS A 162 5.85 6.57 9.53
N GLY A 163 5.36 7.35 8.57
CA GLY A 163 5.95 7.45 7.23
C GLY A 163 5.47 6.41 6.23
N TYR A 164 4.43 5.62 6.53
CA TYR A 164 3.81 4.67 5.58
C TYR A 164 2.92 5.38 4.52
N GLY A 165 3.28 6.61 4.13
CA GLY A 165 2.53 7.43 3.18
C GLY A 165 1.22 7.99 3.76
N ARG A 166 0.21 8.16 2.90
CA ARG A 166 -1.15 8.60 3.30
C ARG A 166 -2.11 7.41 3.19
N PRO A 167 -2.36 6.67 4.28
CA PRO A 167 -3.25 5.52 4.23
C PRO A 167 -4.66 5.92 3.83
N LYS A 168 -5.31 5.10 3.01
CA LYS A 168 -6.72 5.28 2.64
C LYS A 168 -7.60 4.63 3.70
N ALA A 169 -8.29 5.43 4.51
CA ALA A 169 -9.30 4.94 5.46
C ALA A 169 -10.63 4.73 4.75
N LEU A 170 -11.05 3.47 4.57
CA LEU A 170 -12.23 3.10 3.78
C LEU A 170 -13.23 2.32 4.65
N GLY A 171 -14.50 2.72 4.55
CA GLY A 171 -15.60 1.91 5.11
C GLY A 171 -15.74 0.58 4.37
N PHE A 172 -16.38 -0.40 5.02
CA PHE A 172 -16.71 -1.68 4.38
C PHE A 172 -17.58 -1.52 3.13
N ASP A 173 -18.38 -0.47 3.04
CA ASP A 173 -19.20 -0.10 1.87
C ASP A 173 -18.37 0.35 0.66
N CYS A 174 -17.10 0.71 0.86
CA CYS A 174 -16.19 1.18 -0.17
C CYS A 174 -15.15 0.13 -0.59
N TRP A 175 -15.34 -1.14 -0.21
CA TRP A 175 -14.36 -2.20 -0.39
C TRP A 175 -13.98 -2.45 -1.87
N GLN A 176 -14.90 -2.24 -2.82
CA GLN A 176 -14.58 -2.43 -4.24
C GLN A 176 -13.47 -1.48 -4.72
N ARG A 177 -13.33 -0.30 -4.10
CA ARG A 177 -12.24 0.63 -4.42
C ARG A 177 -10.86 0.08 -4.06
N VAL A 178 -10.79 -0.78 -3.05
CA VAL A 178 -9.56 -1.48 -2.68
C VAL A 178 -9.22 -2.50 -3.77
N TRP A 179 -10.21 -3.22 -4.26
CA TRP A 179 -10.01 -4.26 -5.25
C TRP A 179 -9.57 -3.72 -6.61
N LEU A 180 -10.09 -2.56 -6.99
CA LEU A 180 -9.75 -1.88 -8.24
C LEU A 180 -8.41 -1.14 -8.19
N ASP A 181 -7.82 -0.97 -7.01
CA ASP A 181 -6.57 -0.25 -6.83
C ASP A 181 -5.38 -1.21 -6.80
N THR A 182 -4.86 -1.52 -7.98
CA THR A 182 -3.69 -2.39 -8.16
C THR A 182 -2.41 -1.83 -7.56
N SER A 183 -2.40 -0.56 -7.15
CA SER A 183 -1.23 0.03 -6.46
C SER A 183 -1.16 -0.34 -4.98
N LEU A 184 -2.24 -0.89 -4.41
CA LEU A 184 -2.26 -1.27 -3.00
C LEU A 184 -1.39 -2.50 -2.77
N LYS A 185 -0.38 -2.34 -1.90
CA LYS A 185 0.51 -3.44 -1.50
C LYS A 185 0.10 -4.06 -0.17
N LEU A 186 -0.64 -3.31 0.66
CA LEU A 186 -1.01 -3.73 2.02
C LEU A 186 -2.42 -3.25 2.39
N VAL A 187 -3.22 -4.15 2.94
CA VAL A 187 -4.56 -3.89 3.46
C VAL A 187 -4.60 -4.25 4.95
N LEU A 188 -4.94 -3.26 5.78
CA LEU A 188 -5.30 -3.47 7.18
C LEU A 188 -6.81 -3.65 7.29
N LEU A 189 -7.25 -4.85 7.66
CA LEU A 189 -8.65 -5.22 7.78
C LEU A 189 -9.10 -5.21 9.24
N ASP A 190 -9.81 -4.17 9.65
CA ASP A 190 -10.46 -4.05 10.95
C ASP A 190 -11.74 -4.88 11.00
N VAL A 191 -11.64 -6.12 11.50
CA VAL A 191 -12.74 -7.09 11.50
C VAL A 191 -13.71 -6.84 12.67
N PRO A 192 -14.99 -6.51 12.40
CA PRO A 192 -16.03 -6.39 13.41
C PRO A 192 -16.39 -7.77 13.99
N GLU A 193 -16.77 -7.80 15.27
CA GLU A 193 -17.18 -9.03 15.96
C GLU A 193 -18.39 -9.72 15.31
N HIS A 194 -19.31 -8.95 14.75
CA HIS A 194 -20.53 -9.42 14.10
C HIS A 194 -20.39 -9.57 12.58
N SER A 195 -19.21 -9.27 12.01
CA SER A 195 -18.99 -9.24 10.55
C SER A 195 -17.79 -10.09 10.13
N VAL A 196 -17.49 -11.15 10.89
CA VAL A 196 -16.41 -12.10 10.57
C VAL A 196 -16.64 -12.76 9.22
N THR A 197 -17.85 -13.23 8.95
CA THR A 197 -18.21 -13.86 7.66
C THR A 197 -18.04 -12.91 6.48
N THR A 198 -18.51 -11.66 6.60
CA THR A 198 -18.32 -10.64 5.55
C THR A 198 -16.85 -10.31 5.33
N SER A 199 -16.06 -10.28 6.41
CA SER A 199 -14.62 -10.04 6.31
C SER A 199 -13.88 -11.21 5.65
N LEU A 200 -14.32 -12.45 5.88
CA LEU A 200 -13.80 -13.62 5.17
C LEU A 200 -14.16 -13.58 3.69
N TRP A 201 -15.40 -13.23 3.34
CA TRP A 201 -15.81 -13.02 1.94
C TRP A 201 -14.95 -11.96 1.25
N PHE A 202 -14.63 -10.86 1.95
CA PHE A 202 -13.72 -9.85 1.44
C PHE A 202 -12.31 -10.40 1.18
N VAL A 203 -11.77 -11.20 2.10
CA VAL A 203 -10.44 -11.85 1.94
C VAL A 203 -10.45 -12.85 0.79
N ASP A 204 -11.47 -13.71 0.73
CA ASP A 204 -11.61 -14.76 -0.29
C ASP A 204 -11.75 -14.13 -1.70
N GLY A 205 -12.34 -12.93 -1.80
CA GLY A 205 -12.39 -12.17 -3.06
C GLY A 205 -11.02 -11.78 -3.65
N PHE A 206 -9.94 -11.81 -2.88
CA PHE A 206 -8.58 -11.57 -3.39
C PHE A 206 -7.87 -12.84 -3.87
N GLU A 207 -8.43 -14.04 -3.70
CA GLU A 207 -7.77 -15.27 -4.17
C GLU A 207 -7.59 -15.30 -5.69
N ASP A 208 -8.51 -14.68 -6.44
CA ASP A 208 -8.46 -14.59 -7.91
C ASP A 208 -7.81 -13.29 -8.42
N ALA A 209 -7.30 -12.43 -7.53
CA ALA A 209 -6.67 -11.18 -7.95
C ALA A 209 -5.31 -11.45 -8.60
N VAL A 210 -5.06 -10.81 -9.75
CA VAL A 210 -3.76 -10.91 -10.47
C VAL A 210 -2.60 -10.54 -9.56
N GLU A 211 -2.80 -9.53 -8.72
CA GLU A 211 -1.84 -9.11 -7.70
C GLU A 211 -2.56 -9.06 -6.36
N LYS A 212 -2.37 -10.09 -5.54
CA LYS A 212 -2.95 -10.18 -4.19
C LYS A 212 -2.19 -9.22 -3.26
N PRO A 213 -2.85 -8.18 -2.71
CA PRO A 213 -2.20 -7.34 -1.70
C PRO A 213 -1.97 -8.17 -0.43
N HIS A 214 -0.96 -7.79 0.36
CA HIS A 214 -0.80 -8.38 1.68
C HIS A 214 -1.94 -7.94 2.60
N ILE A 215 -2.43 -8.84 3.44
CA ILE A 215 -3.57 -8.56 4.33
C ILE A 215 -3.18 -8.83 5.78
N ILE A 216 -3.40 -7.82 6.64
CA ILE A 216 -3.33 -7.96 8.10
C ILE A 216 -4.73 -7.80 8.67
N ALA A 217 -5.26 -8.80 9.37
CA ALA A 217 -6.56 -8.71 10.02
C ALA A 217 -6.42 -8.33 11.50
N LEU A 218 -7.17 -7.30 11.90
CA LEU A 218 -7.33 -6.88 13.29
C LEU A 218 -8.60 -7.56 13.84
N VAL A 219 -8.44 -8.65 14.58
CA VAL A 219 -9.55 -9.55 14.97
C VAL A 219 -9.54 -9.81 16.47
N LYS A 220 -10.69 -10.09 17.10
CA LYS A 220 -10.68 -10.62 18.47
C LYS A 220 -10.03 -12.01 18.49
N SER A 221 -9.28 -12.35 19.54
CA SER A 221 -8.46 -13.58 19.60
C SER A 221 -9.23 -14.86 19.29
N ARG A 222 -10.49 -14.97 19.75
CA ARG A 222 -11.34 -16.14 19.46
C ARG A 222 -11.72 -16.33 17.98
N HIS A 223 -11.54 -15.30 17.15
CA HIS A 223 -11.79 -15.36 15.70
C HIS A 223 -10.49 -15.46 14.88
N ALA A 224 -9.32 -15.41 15.53
CA ALA A 224 -8.03 -15.47 14.84
C ALA A 224 -7.88 -16.74 13.98
N GLY A 225 -8.34 -17.89 14.51
CA GLY A 225 -8.29 -19.16 13.79
C GLY A 225 -9.07 -19.18 12.48
N SER A 226 -10.11 -18.33 12.32
CA SER A 226 -10.89 -18.25 11.09
C SER A 226 -10.11 -17.63 9.92
N PHE A 227 -9.05 -16.87 10.20
CA PHE A 227 -8.21 -16.20 9.20
C PHE A 227 -6.88 -16.91 8.95
N ALA A 228 -6.56 -17.95 9.73
CA ALA A 228 -5.30 -18.68 9.62
C ALA A 228 -5.16 -19.27 8.20
N GLY A 229 -4.01 -19.01 7.57
CA GLY A 229 -3.69 -19.49 6.22
C GLY A 229 -4.34 -18.71 5.07
N LYS A 230 -5.29 -17.80 5.34
CA LYS A 230 -5.96 -16.99 4.30
C LYS A 230 -5.29 -15.62 4.08
N ILE A 231 -4.68 -15.10 5.14
CA ILE A 231 -4.04 -13.77 5.17
C ILE A 231 -2.60 -13.87 5.67
N ASP A 232 -1.82 -12.80 5.50
CA ASP A 232 -0.39 -12.76 5.83
C ASP A 232 -0.13 -12.63 7.32
N ALA A 233 -0.94 -11.86 8.04
CA ALA A 233 -0.79 -11.70 9.50
C ALA A 233 -2.14 -11.46 10.20
N VAL A 234 -2.20 -11.89 11.46
CA VAL A 234 -3.36 -11.69 12.34
C VAL A 234 -2.89 -10.95 13.58
N VAL A 235 -3.53 -9.82 13.91
CA VAL A 235 -3.25 -9.05 15.13
C VAL A 235 -4.48 -9.06 16.02
N ALA A 236 -4.32 -9.57 17.24
CA ALA A 236 -5.43 -9.80 18.17
C ALA A 236 -5.89 -8.50 18.85
N LYS A 237 -7.21 -8.27 18.93
CA LYS A 237 -7.82 -7.14 19.66
C LYS A 237 -8.06 -7.49 21.13
N PRO A 238 -7.81 -6.54 22.06
CA PRO A 238 -7.15 -5.25 21.85
C PRO A 238 -5.67 -5.47 21.48
N PHE A 239 -5.19 -4.76 20.46
CA PHE A 239 -3.81 -4.95 19.98
C PHE A 239 -2.88 -3.91 20.58
N ALA A 240 -1.64 -4.33 20.85
CA ALA A 240 -0.56 -3.38 21.09
C ALA A 240 -0.14 -2.77 19.74
N LEU A 241 0.19 -1.47 19.75
CA LEU A 241 0.65 -0.81 18.53
C LEU A 241 1.92 -1.48 17.98
N ASP A 242 2.82 -1.90 18.87
CA ASP A 242 4.08 -2.51 18.49
C ASP A 242 3.87 -3.86 17.77
N GLU A 243 2.86 -4.64 18.14
CA GLU A 243 2.49 -5.88 17.43
C GLU A 243 2.03 -5.60 16.00
N LEU A 244 1.23 -4.55 15.80
CA LEU A 244 0.80 -4.14 14.47
C LEU A 244 1.99 -3.67 13.62
N LEU A 245 2.89 -2.86 14.18
CA LEU A 245 4.06 -2.38 13.46
C LEU A 245 5.01 -3.54 13.11
N GLN A 246 5.26 -4.45 14.05
CA GLN A 246 6.06 -5.66 13.77
C GLN A 246 5.45 -6.51 12.66
N ALA A 247 4.13 -6.65 12.62
CA ALA A 247 3.45 -7.39 11.55
C ALA A 247 3.61 -6.71 10.18
N ILE A 248 3.56 -5.37 10.14
CA ILE A 248 3.78 -4.61 8.90
C ILE A 248 5.24 -4.73 8.46
N ASP A 249 6.20 -4.58 9.38
CA ASP A 249 7.63 -4.66 9.08
C ASP A 249 8.02 -6.07 8.59
N ALA A 250 7.46 -7.13 9.21
CA ALA A 250 7.67 -8.50 8.76
C ALA A 250 7.16 -8.74 7.32
N ILE A 251 6.05 -8.08 6.93
CA ILE A 251 5.55 -8.13 5.56
C ILE A 251 6.48 -7.34 4.63
N ASP A 252 6.93 -6.15 5.01
CA ASP A 252 7.87 -5.35 4.21
C ASP A 252 9.18 -6.11 3.96
N GLU A 253 9.74 -6.73 4.99
CA GLU A 253 10.95 -7.57 4.87
C GLU A 253 10.73 -8.74 3.91
N LYS A 254 9.59 -9.44 4.01
CA LYS A 254 9.25 -10.56 3.12
C LYS A 254 9.15 -10.11 1.66
N THR A 255 8.50 -8.98 1.40
CA THR A 255 8.34 -8.41 0.06
C THR A 255 9.67 -7.97 -0.52
N ASN A 256 10.45 -7.21 0.25
CA ASN A 256 11.76 -6.70 -0.18
C ASN A 256 12.78 -7.82 -0.40
N ALA A 257 12.76 -8.87 0.43
CA ALA A 257 13.63 -10.04 0.24
C ALA A 257 13.31 -10.76 -1.08
N GLY A 258 12.03 -10.95 -1.40
CA GLY A 258 11.60 -11.56 -2.65
C GLY A 258 12.02 -10.78 -3.88
N GLU A 259 11.75 -9.47 -3.89
CA GLU A 259 12.11 -8.57 -5.00
C GLU A 259 13.63 -8.50 -5.20
N SER A 260 14.41 -8.37 -4.12
CA SER A 260 15.87 -8.31 -4.19
C SER A 260 16.46 -9.59 -4.81
N ILE A 261 15.95 -10.77 -4.41
CA ILE A 261 16.40 -12.05 -4.96
C ILE A 261 16.02 -12.17 -6.44
N ALA A 262 14.81 -11.77 -6.82
CA ALA A 262 14.35 -11.84 -8.20
C ALA A 262 15.17 -10.94 -9.13
N ILE A 263 15.40 -9.68 -8.72
CA ILE A 263 16.21 -8.71 -9.46
C ILE A 263 17.66 -9.21 -9.56
N ASN A 264 18.26 -9.65 -8.46
CA ASN A 264 19.62 -10.18 -8.48
C ASN A 264 19.76 -11.39 -9.39
N ARG A 265 18.78 -12.31 -9.39
CA ARG A 265 18.79 -13.47 -10.28
C ARG A 265 18.66 -13.06 -11.74
N ALA A 266 17.75 -12.13 -12.06
CA ALA A 266 17.56 -11.64 -13.42
C ALA A 266 18.83 -10.94 -13.95
N ILE A 267 19.40 -10.04 -13.15
CA ILE A 267 20.64 -9.32 -13.48
C ILE A 267 21.80 -10.30 -13.64
N ASN A 268 22.03 -11.18 -12.66
CA ASN A 268 23.14 -12.14 -12.72
C ASN A 268 22.97 -13.12 -13.89
N GLY A 269 21.75 -13.58 -14.17
CA GLY A 269 21.47 -14.45 -15.31
C GLY A 269 21.75 -13.76 -16.64
N ALA A 270 21.24 -12.54 -16.83
CA ALA A 270 21.44 -11.76 -18.05
C ALA A 270 22.92 -11.41 -18.26
N ILE A 271 23.59 -10.90 -17.23
CA ILE A 271 25.00 -10.50 -17.28
C ILE A 271 25.89 -11.72 -17.51
N ASN A 272 25.76 -12.77 -16.69
CA ASN A 272 26.61 -13.95 -16.84
C ASN A 272 26.35 -14.66 -18.17
N GLY A 273 25.10 -14.74 -18.62
CA GLY A 273 24.77 -15.31 -19.93
C GLY A 273 25.40 -14.53 -21.08
N ALA A 274 25.22 -13.21 -21.10
CA ALA A 274 25.77 -12.35 -22.15
C ALA A 274 27.30 -12.35 -22.16
N ILE A 275 27.93 -12.20 -20.99
CA ILE A 275 29.39 -12.18 -20.85
C ILE A 275 29.97 -13.55 -21.24
N ASN A 276 29.44 -14.66 -20.70
CA ASN A 276 29.97 -15.98 -21.02
C ASN A 276 29.81 -16.31 -22.50
N SER A 277 28.67 -15.95 -23.12
CA SER A 277 28.46 -16.15 -24.56
C SER A 277 29.40 -15.30 -25.41
N ALA A 278 29.59 -14.03 -25.06
CA ALA A 278 30.49 -13.13 -25.79
C ALA A 278 31.95 -13.58 -25.67
N ILE A 279 32.41 -13.89 -24.45
CA ILE A 279 33.77 -14.38 -24.19
C ILE A 279 33.97 -15.72 -24.88
N SER A 280 33.06 -16.68 -24.73
CA SER A 280 33.18 -18.00 -25.37
C SER A 280 33.21 -17.88 -26.90
N SER A 281 32.39 -16.99 -27.48
CA SER A 281 32.36 -16.81 -28.95
C SER A 281 33.62 -16.11 -29.44
N ALA A 282 34.11 -15.09 -28.74
CA ALA A 282 35.34 -14.39 -29.09
C ALA A 282 36.57 -15.30 -28.96
N ILE A 283 36.69 -16.04 -27.84
CA ILE A 283 37.76 -17.00 -27.62
C ILE A 283 37.68 -18.11 -28.67
N HIS A 284 36.52 -18.72 -28.87
CA HIS A 284 36.39 -19.80 -29.84
C HIS A 284 36.67 -19.29 -31.27
N GLY A 285 36.12 -18.16 -31.67
CA GLY A 285 36.34 -17.59 -33.01
C GLY A 285 37.81 -17.23 -33.27
N VAL A 286 38.48 -16.58 -32.32
CA VAL A 286 39.90 -16.19 -32.46
C VAL A 286 40.80 -17.43 -32.40
N ILE A 287 40.61 -18.30 -31.41
CA ILE A 287 41.44 -19.49 -31.25
C ILE A 287 41.23 -20.44 -32.42
N HIS A 288 40.00 -20.82 -32.75
CA HIS A 288 39.78 -21.71 -33.89
C HIS A 288 40.21 -21.05 -35.20
N GLY A 289 39.81 -19.82 -35.48
CA GLY A 289 40.15 -19.16 -36.74
C GLY A 289 41.66 -19.02 -36.93
N VAL A 290 42.35 -18.41 -35.96
CA VAL A 290 43.79 -18.15 -36.07
C VAL A 290 44.59 -19.45 -36.04
N ILE A 291 44.31 -20.35 -35.10
CA ILE A 291 45.06 -21.60 -35.00
C ILE A 291 44.81 -22.47 -36.23
N HIS A 292 43.55 -22.62 -36.66
CA HIS A 292 43.24 -23.39 -37.85
C HIS A 292 43.93 -22.80 -39.08
N ASP A 293 43.77 -21.51 -39.37
CA ASP A 293 44.31 -20.91 -40.59
C ASP A 293 45.84 -20.85 -40.59
N VAL A 294 46.46 -20.53 -39.45
CA VAL A 294 47.92 -20.50 -39.34
C VAL A 294 48.51 -21.90 -39.44
N ILE A 295 47.99 -22.87 -38.68
CA ILE A 295 48.53 -24.23 -38.65
C ILE A 295 48.22 -24.96 -39.97
N HIS A 296 46.96 -25.01 -40.43
CA HIS A 296 46.64 -25.65 -41.71
C HIS A 296 47.33 -24.94 -42.87
N GLY A 297 47.38 -23.61 -42.88
CA GLY A 297 48.05 -22.87 -43.93
C GLY A 297 49.56 -23.11 -43.95
N ALA A 298 50.21 -23.24 -42.79
CA ALA A 298 51.62 -23.58 -42.70
C ALA A 298 51.89 -25.02 -43.14
N ILE A 299 51.13 -25.99 -42.64
CA ILE A 299 51.28 -27.42 -42.99
C ILE A 299 51.02 -27.64 -44.49
N THR A 300 49.95 -27.07 -45.03
CA THR A 300 49.59 -27.24 -46.45
C THR A 300 50.66 -26.65 -47.36
N ARG A 301 51.19 -25.46 -47.03
CA ARG A 301 52.27 -24.85 -47.80
C ARG A 301 53.58 -25.64 -47.68
N ALA A 302 53.94 -26.11 -46.49
CA ALA A 302 55.13 -26.92 -46.28
C ALA A 302 55.05 -28.24 -47.06
N ASN A 303 53.94 -28.96 -46.99
CA ASN A 303 53.74 -30.22 -47.71
C ASN A 303 53.71 -30.01 -49.22
N ASN A 304 52.95 -29.04 -49.72
CA ASN A 304 52.90 -28.77 -51.16
C ASN A 304 54.25 -28.28 -51.70
N GLY A 305 54.97 -27.47 -50.93
CA GLY A 305 56.33 -27.03 -51.26
C GLY A 305 57.33 -28.19 -51.33
N ALA A 306 57.30 -29.10 -50.34
CA ALA A 306 58.16 -30.28 -50.34
C ALA A 306 57.87 -31.20 -51.53
N ILE A 307 56.60 -31.53 -51.77
CA ILE A 307 56.19 -32.42 -52.87
C ILE A 307 56.53 -31.82 -54.24
N SER A 308 56.23 -30.54 -54.46
CA SER A 308 56.51 -29.88 -55.74
C SER A 308 58.01 -29.68 -55.97
N GLY A 309 58.76 -29.31 -54.93
CA GLY A 309 60.22 -29.17 -55.02
C GLY A 309 60.91 -30.49 -55.35
N GLU A 310 60.47 -31.58 -54.73
CA GLU A 310 61.03 -32.92 -54.97
C GLU A 310 60.66 -33.45 -56.36
N GLN A 311 59.43 -33.24 -56.84
CA GLN A 311 59.04 -33.64 -58.20
C GLN A 311 59.79 -32.85 -59.29
N VAL A 312 60.03 -31.55 -59.09
CA VAL A 312 60.80 -30.75 -60.05
C VAL A 312 62.28 -31.14 -60.04
N ALA A 313 62.83 -31.53 -58.89
CA ALA A 313 64.20 -32.02 -58.80
C ALA A 313 64.37 -33.44 -59.37
N ALA A 314 63.36 -34.31 -59.23
CA ALA A 314 63.39 -35.68 -59.73
C ALA A 314 63.11 -35.79 -61.25
N PHE A 315 62.47 -34.80 -61.86
CA PHE A 315 62.27 -34.71 -63.31
C PHE A 315 62.97 -33.46 -63.89
N PRO A 316 64.32 -33.42 -63.92
CA PRO A 316 65.04 -32.34 -64.59
C PRO A 316 64.71 -32.41 -66.09
N SER A 317 63.83 -31.50 -66.52
CA SER A 317 63.51 -31.16 -67.91
C SER A 317 63.92 -32.21 -68.95
N ILE A 318 63.03 -33.18 -69.22
CA ILE A 318 62.95 -33.70 -70.59
C ILE A 318 62.57 -32.49 -71.43
N ALA A 319 63.55 -31.91 -72.13
CA ALA A 319 63.39 -30.76 -73.00
C ALA A 319 62.43 -31.13 -74.14
N VAL A 320 61.13 -31.06 -73.89
CA VAL A 320 60.12 -31.17 -74.93
C VAL A 320 60.22 -29.88 -75.75
N HIS A 321 60.91 -30.00 -76.87
CA HIS A 321 61.05 -28.99 -77.89
C HIS A 321 59.65 -28.58 -78.37
N ARG A 322 59.10 -27.53 -77.76
CA ARG A 322 57.75 -27.03 -78.05
C ARG A 322 57.81 -26.32 -79.40
N HIS A 323 57.43 -27.05 -80.45
CA HIS A 323 57.31 -26.51 -81.78
C HIS A 323 56.34 -25.32 -81.74
N ARG A 324 56.88 -24.14 -82.05
CA ARG A 324 56.17 -22.85 -82.09
C ARG A 324 55.20 -22.85 -83.27
N GLY A 325 54.04 -23.47 -83.08
CA GLY A 325 52.92 -23.40 -84.02
C GLY A 325 52.23 -22.06 -83.89
N THR A 326 52.48 -21.16 -84.83
CA THR A 326 51.73 -19.92 -85.04
C THR A 326 50.28 -20.25 -85.39
N ARG A 327 49.37 -20.25 -84.40
CA ARG A 327 47.93 -20.20 -84.67
C ARG A 327 47.50 -18.75 -84.80
N SER A 328 47.27 -18.36 -86.04
CA SER A 328 46.53 -17.18 -86.45
C SER A 328 45.18 -17.11 -85.75
N ARG A 329 44.89 -15.92 -85.23
CA ARG A 329 43.65 -15.52 -84.56
C ARG A 329 42.59 -15.28 -85.64
N PRO A 330 41.40 -15.92 -85.63
CA PRO A 330 40.30 -15.44 -86.45
C PRO A 330 39.68 -14.24 -85.75
N ALA A 331 39.55 -13.15 -86.49
CA ALA A 331 38.72 -12.02 -86.13
C ALA A 331 37.25 -12.42 -86.32
N ALA A 332 36.45 -12.20 -85.28
CA ALA A 332 35.01 -11.98 -85.33
C ALA A 332 34.77 -10.85 -84.32
N GLY A 333 34.09 -9.75 -84.65
CA GLY A 333 32.86 -9.66 -85.43
C GLY A 333 31.79 -9.28 -84.43
#